data_AF-A0A1Q3QTF8-F1
#
_entry.id   AF-A0A1Q3QTF8-F1
#
_cell.length_a   1.000
_cell.length_b   1.000
_cell.length_c   1.000
_cell.angle_alpha   90.00
_cell.angle_beta   90.00
_cell.angle_gamma   90.00
#
_symmetry.space_group_name_H-M   'P 1'
#
loop_
_entity.id
_entity.type
_entity.pdbx_description
1 polymer ?
#
loop_
_entity_poly.entity_id
_entity_poly.type
_entity_poly.pdbx_seq_one_letter_code
_entity_poly.pdbx_strand_id
1 'polypeptide(L)'
;MLSAMFGHPRIYPNLNPSAAIPVDRDQIFHLRNFADVYRMSRGKEHAQYVPNARFSFVKLASGEMLMHQRFRHPALAEGRPVLYAGEAHFDNGRLRWWSNGSGNYRPDSDHATQAGLPIEQFYTHDAILKGEHTQMNVQAMAPPPAMNGVQAKFPAGPMAGGPASRRGLPNLR
;
A
#
# COMPACT_ATOMS: atom_id res chain seq x y z
N MET A 1 30.64 -13.55 -4.56
CA MET A 1 29.33 -13.86 -3.95
C MET A 1 29.20 -12.97 -2.71
N LEU A 2 28.37 -11.92 -2.77
CA LEU A 2 28.12 -11.07 -1.60
C LEU A 2 27.08 -11.77 -0.71
N SER A 3 27.54 -12.45 0.33
CA SER A 3 26.70 -12.78 1.48
C SER A 3 26.40 -11.47 2.21
N ALA A 4 25.25 -10.88 1.91
CA ALA A 4 24.69 -9.86 2.78
C ALA A 4 24.49 -10.48 4.17
N MET A 5 24.97 -9.78 5.20
CA MET A 5 24.82 -10.17 6.60
C MET A 5 23.36 -10.04 7.03
N PHE A 6 22.53 -10.97 6.56
CA PHE A 6 21.20 -11.18 7.13
C PHE A 6 21.38 -12.01 8.39
N GLY A 7 20.77 -11.57 9.50
CA GLY A 7 20.65 -12.39 10.70
C GLY A 7 20.09 -13.77 10.37
N HIS A 8 20.34 -14.76 11.22
CA HIS A 8 19.83 -16.11 11.03
C HIS A 8 18.31 -16.05 10.82
N PRO A 9 17.76 -16.69 9.77
CA PRO A 9 16.33 -16.69 9.52
C PRO A 9 15.56 -17.14 10.76
N ARG A 10 14.55 -16.38 11.17
CA ARG A 10 13.72 -16.72 12.33
C ARG A 10 12.44 -17.39 11.89
N ILE A 11 12.09 -18.50 12.53
CA ILE A 11 10.81 -19.17 12.32
C ILE A 11 9.85 -18.75 13.42
N TYR A 12 8.63 -18.36 13.05
CA TYR A 12 7.58 -17.96 13.99
C TYR A 12 6.55 -19.09 14.13
N PRO A 13 6.36 -19.64 15.34
CA PRO A 13 5.33 -20.65 15.59
C PRO A 13 3.94 -20.00 15.65
N ASN A 14 2.90 -20.80 15.38
CA ASN A 14 1.53 -20.38 15.66
C ASN A 14 1.29 -20.39 17.18
N LEU A 15 1.09 -19.23 17.78
CA LEU A 15 0.86 -19.05 19.21
C LEU A 15 -0.57 -19.43 19.63
N ASN A 16 -1.49 -19.63 18.67
CA ASN A 16 -2.85 -20.07 18.93
C ASN A 16 -3.30 -21.16 17.92
N PRO A 17 -3.06 -22.45 18.24
CA PRO A 17 -3.44 -23.56 17.37
C PRO A 17 -4.94 -23.61 17.02
N SER A 18 -5.83 -23.20 17.93
CA SER A 18 -7.29 -23.22 17.69
C SER A 18 -7.74 -22.25 16.60
N ALA A 19 -6.93 -21.24 16.26
CA ALA A 19 -7.22 -20.30 15.18
C ALA A 19 -6.95 -20.86 13.78
N ALA A 20 -6.35 -22.06 13.66
CA ALA A 20 -6.12 -22.75 12.39
C ALA A 20 -7.37 -23.49 11.91
N ILE A 21 -8.47 -22.74 11.74
CA ILE A 21 -9.73 -23.28 11.22
C ILE A 21 -9.50 -23.71 9.77
N PRO A 22 -9.86 -24.94 9.37
CA PRO A 22 -9.74 -25.40 8.00
C PRO A 22 -10.50 -24.49 7.03
N VAL A 23 -9.89 -24.24 5.88
CA VAL A 23 -10.46 -23.44 4.79
C VAL A 23 -10.23 -24.14 3.47
N ASP A 24 -11.04 -23.82 2.47
CA ASP A 24 -10.86 -24.28 1.11
C ASP A 24 -9.54 -23.71 0.52
N ARG A 25 -8.61 -24.62 0.20
CA ARG A 25 -7.25 -24.28 -0.26
C ARG A 25 -7.27 -23.68 -1.65
N ASP A 26 -8.25 -24.00 -2.48
CA ASP A 26 -8.36 -23.47 -3.84
C ASP A 26 -8.72 -21.98 -3.86
N GLN A 27 -9.17 -21.42 -2.72
CA GLN A 27 -9.44 -19.99 -2.56
C GLN A 27 -8.21 -19.18 -2.14
N ILE A 28 -7.12 -19.83 -1.73
CA ILE A 28 -5.91 -19.16 -1.25
C ILE A 28 -5.06 -18.70 -2.45
N PHE A 29 -4.68 -17.43 -2.43
CA PHE A 29 -3.83 -16.85 -3.44
C PHE A 29 -2.36 -17.11 -3.15
N HIS A 30 -1.60 -17.46 -4.18
CA HIS A 30 -0.15 -17.44 -4.19
C HIS A 30 0.32 -16.14 -4.86
N LEU A 31 1.10 -15.34 -4.14
CA LEU A 31 1.66 -14.11 -4.68
C LEU A 31 2.89 -14.40 -5.54
N ARG A 32 2.96 -13.72 -6.69
CA ARG A 32 4.13 -13.68 -7.57
C ARG A 32 4.46 -12.23 -7.89
N ASN A 33 5.73 -11.94 -8.13
CA ASN A 33 6.22 -10.65 -8.60
C ASN A 33 6.95 -10.85 -9.92
N PHE A 34 6.67 -10.00 -10.90
CA PHE A 34 7.45 -9.87 -12.12
C PHE A 34 7.58 -8.39 -12.48
N ALA A 35 8.82 -7.90 -12.62
CA ALA A 35 9.11 -6.50 -12.96
C ALA A 35 8.34 -5.48 -12.10
N ASP A 36 8.37 -5.67 -10.77
CA ASP A 36 7.70 -4.83 -9.76
C ASP A 36 6.17 -4.79 -9.84
N VAL A 37 5.58 -5.70 -10.59
CA VAL A 37 4.14 -5.89 -10.67
C VAL A 37 3.77 -7.22 -10.05
N TYR A 38 2.92 -7.14 -9.04
CA TYR A 38 2.38 -8.30 -8.35
C TYR A 38 1.20 -8.90 -9.10
N ARG A 39 1.15 -10.23 -9.09
CA ARG A 39 0.08 -11.06 -9.61
C ARG A 39 -0.21 -12.17 -8.61
N MET A 40 -1.45 -12.65 -8.62
CA MET A 40 -1.89 -13.77 -7.78
C MET A 40 -2.45 -14.89 -8.64
N SER A 41 -2.21 -16.12 -8.23
CA SER A 41 -2.87 -17.32 -8.77
C SER A 41 -3.48 -18.12 -7.63
N ARG A 42 -4.50 -18.95 -7.87
CA ARG A 42 -5.09 -19.80 -6.83
C ARG A 42 -5.54 -21.14 -7.39
N GLY A 43 -5.58 -22.15 -6.53
CA GLY A 43 -6.03 -23.50 -6.87
C GLY A 43 -5.40 -24.04 -8.16
N LYS A 44 -6.23 -24.64 -9.01
CA LYS A 44 -5.86 -25.16 -10.34
C LYS A 44 -6.16 -24.18 -11.48
N GLU A 45 -6.52 -22.95 -11.17
CA GLU A 45 -6.88 -21.96 -12.18
C GLU A 45 -5.62 -21.46 -12.90
N HIS A 46 -5.70 -21.29 -14.22
CA HIS A 46 -4.63 -20.64 -15.02
C HIS A 46 -4.75 -19.11 -15.01
N ALA A 47 -5.82 -18.57 -14.43
CA ALA A 47 -6.05 -17.14 -14.35
C ALA A 47 -5.03 -16.45 -13.43
N GLN A 48 -4.60 -15.26 -13.85
CA GLN A 48 -3.78 -14.37 -13.05
C GLN A 48 -4.63 -13.19 -12.58
N TYR A 49 -4.60 -12.93 -11.29
CA TYR A 49 -5.33 -11.85 -10.64
C TYR A 49 -4.39 -10.69 -10.32
N VAL A 50 -4.92 -9.47 -10.41
CA VAL A 50 -4.20 -8.26 -10.01
C VAL A 50 -4.64 -7.90 -8.58
N PRO A 51 -3.75 -7.93 -7.58
CA PRO A 51 -4.12 -7.55 -6.21
C PRO A 51 -4.38 -6.03 -6.15
N ASN A 52 -5.52 -5.65 -5.57
CA ASN A 52 -5.98 -4.26 -5.50
C ASN A 52 -6.71 -3.98 -4.18
N ALA A 53 -6.22 -4.56 -3.09
CA ALA A 53 -6.84 -4.48 -1.77
C ALA A 53 -5.83 -4.85 -0.68
N ARG A 54 -6.30 -4.86 0.58
CA ARG A 54 -5.56 -5.42 1.72
C ARG A 54 -5.74 -6.93 1.82
N PHE A 55 -4.65 -7.64 2.10
CA PHE A 55 -4.62 -9.08 2.31
C PHE A 55 -3.89 -9.40 3.59
N SER A 56 -4.37 -10.41 4.33
CA SER A 56 -3.51 -11.14 5.25
C SER A 56 -2.58 -12.03 4.43
N PHE A 57 -1.30 -12.10 4.81
CA PHE A 57 -0.32 -12.95 4.14
C PHE A 57 0.53 -13.77 5.11
N VAL A 58 1.01 -14.91 4.64
CA VAL A 58 2.06 -15.70 5.30
C VAL A 58 3.16 -16.03 4.29
N LYS A 59 4.41 -15.98 4.75
CA LYS A 59 5.59 -16.47 4.02
C LYS A 59 5.98 -17.81 4.62
N LEU A 60 5.87 -18.88 3.85
CA LEU A 60 6.25 -20.23 4.28
C LEU A 60 7.76 -20.44 4.13
N ALA A 61 8.31 -21.40 4.87
CA ALA A 61 9.71 -21.82 4.75
C ALA A 61 10.07 -22.36 3.35
N SER A 62 9.07 -22.84 2.59
CA SER A 62 9.21 -23.21 1.17
C SER A 62 9.49 -22.02 0.25
N GLY A 63 9.33 -20.79 0.74
CA GLY A 63 9.41 -19.57 -0.06
C GLY A 63 8.06 -19.12 -0.63
N GLU A 64 7.00 -19.90 -0.48
CA GLU A 64 5.66 -19.52 -0.94
C GLU A 64 5.09 -18.36 -0.11
N MET A 65 4.44 -17.41 -0.79
CA MET A 65 3.67 -16.36 -0.13
C MET A 65 2.18 -16.60 -0.40
N LEU A 66 1.47 -16.98 0.66
CA LEU A 66 0.03 -17.26 0.62
C LEU A 66 -0.74 -16.05 1.15
N MET A 67 -1.85 -15.71 0.52
CA MET A 67 -2.64 -14.55 0.86
C MET A 67 -4.14 -14.80 0.76
N HIS A 68 -4.91 -14.07 1.57
CA HIS A 68 -6.35 -13.97 1.39
C HIS A 68 -6.88 -12.69 2.07
N GLN A 69 -8.00 -12.16 1.59
CA GLN A 69 -8.60 -10.95 2.17
C GLN A 69 -9.31 -11.22 3.51
N ARG A 70 -9.82 -12.44 3.69
CA ARG A 70 -10.70 -12.80 4.82
C ARG A 70 -10.15 -13.91 5.71
N PHE A 71 -9.19 -14.70 5.22
CA PHE A 71 -8.66 -15.80 6.02
C PHE A 71 -7.58 -15.28 6.95
N ARG A 72 -7.58 -15.80 8.18
CA ARG A 72 -6.58 -15.45 9.19
C ARG A 72 -5.27 -16.18 8.90
N HIS A 73 -4.15 -15.65 9.41
CA HIS A 73 -2.82 -16.23 9.17
C HIS A 73 -2.71 -17.73 9.47
N PRO A 74 -3.25 -18.27 10.59
CA PRO A 74 -3.16 -19.71 10.86
C PRO A 74 -3.92 -20.57 9.84
N ALA A 75 -5.04 -20.09 9.31
CA ALA A 75 -5.77 -20.81 8.25
C ALA A 75 -4.95 -20.84 6.94
N LEU A 76 -4.24 -19.76 6.61
CA LEU A 76 -3.36 -19.71 5.44
C LEU A 76 -2.21 -20.70 5.54
N ALA A 77 -1.59 -20.83 6.72
CA ALA A 77 -0.45 -21.70 6.98
C ALA A 77 -0.82 -23.11 7.47
N GLU A 78 -2.11 -23.41 7.63
CA GLU A 78 -2.61 -24.67 8.22
C GLU A 78 -2.05 -24.90 9.63
N GLY A 79 -1.91 -23.82 10.41
CA GLY A 79 -1.35 -23.83 11.76
C GLY A 79 0.17 -24.05 11.83
N ARG A 80 0.84 -24.29 10.70
CA ARG A 80 2.28 -24.55 10.65
C ARG A 80 3.09 -23.29 11.02
N PRO A 81 4.34 -23.45 11.49
CA PRO A 81 5.28 -22.35 11.63
C PRO A 81 5.54 -21.67 10.26
N VAL A 82 5.81 -20.38 10.31
CA VAL A 82 6.03 -19.55 9.12
C VAL A 82 7.37 -18.82 9.20
N LEU A 83 7.93 -18.42 8.06
CA LEU A 83 9.01 -17.45 8.04
C LEU A 83 8.46 -16.07 8.43
N TYR A 84 7.30 -15.66 7.92
CA TYR A 84 6.76 -14.36 8.29
C TYR A 84 5.25 -14.33 8.11
N ALA A 85 4.58 -13.38 8.75
CA ALA A 85 3.15 -13.17 8.61
C ALA A 85 2.78 -11.71 8.85
N GLY A 86 1.74 -11.25 8.17
CA GLY A 86 1.33 -9.86 8.33
C GLY A 86 0.22 -9.46 7.37
N GLU A 87 0.19 -8.17 7.06
CA GLU A 87 -0.78 -7.61 6.13
C GLU A 87 -0.06 -6.87 5.01
N ALA A 88 -0.59 -6.95 3.79
CA ALA A 88 -0.06 -6.25 2.64
C ALA A 88 -1.21 -5.56 1.90
N HIS A 89 -1.02 -4.29 1.53
CA HIS A 89 -1.99 -3.51 0.79
C HIS A 89 -1.47 -3.21 -0.61
N PHE A 90 -2.28 -3.57 -1.61
CA PHE A 90 -1.95 -3.39 -3.00
C PHE A 90 -2.91 -2.42 -3.67
N ASP A 91 -2.38 -1.69 -4.65
CA ASP A 91 -3.13 -0.83 -5.56
C ASP A 91 -2.71 -1.18 -6.99
N ASN A 92 -3.64 -1.76 -7.73
CA ASN A 92 -3.50 -2.23 -9.11
C ASN A 92 -2.19 -3.02 -9.39
N GLY A 93 -1.89 -3.98 -8.52
CA GLY A 93 -0.71 -4.83 -8.63
C GLY A 93 0.57 -4.19 -8.09
N ARG A 94 0.53 -2.98 -7.54
CA ARG A 94 1.66 -2.37 -6.84
C ARG A 94 1.49 -2.51 -5.34
N LEU A 95 2.55 -2.92 -4.65
CA LEU A 95 2.55 -2.90 -3.19
C LEU A 95 2.63 -1.44 -2.73
N ARG A 96 1.73 -1.05 -1.83
CA ARG A 96 1.68 0.31 -1.25
C ARG A 96 2.35 0.33 0.11
N TRP A 97 2.03 -0.66 0.94
CA TRP A 97 2.64 -0.89 2.23
C TRP A 97 2.42 -2.34 2.64
N TRP A 98 3.25 -2.81 3.56
CA TRP A 98 3.03 -4.07 4.27
C TRP A 98 3.52 -3.95 5.71
N SER A 99 3.06 -4.86 6.56
CA SER A 99 3.38 -4.84 7.98
C SER A 99 3.60 -6.23 8.56
N ASN A 100 4.09 -6.28 9.80
CA ASN A 100 4.19 -7.47 10.64
C ASN A 100 2.90 -7.73 11.45
N GLY A 101 1.76 -7.20 11.01
CA GLY A 101 0.46 -7.30 11.69
C GLY A 101 -0.13 -8.72 11.70
N SER A 102 0.40 -9.60 12.56
CA SER A 102 -0.19 -10.91 12.83
C SER A 102 -0.27 -11.20 14.32
N GLY A 103 -1.47 -11.24 14.88
CA GLY A 103 -1.67 -11.55 16.30
C GLY A 103 -1.31 -12.99 16.70
N ASN A 104 -1.31 -13.93 15.74
CA ASN A 104 -1.07 -15.36 15.99
C ASN A 104 0.41 -15.76 15.84
N TYR A 105 1.18 -15.05 15.01
CA TYR A 105 2.60 -15.35 14.78
C TYR A 105 3.54 -14.29 15.36
N ARG A 106 3.06 -13.04 15.46
CA ARG A 106 3.76 -11.88 16.04
C ARG A 106 5.23 -11.74 15.61
N PRO A 107 5.50 -11.69 14.29
CA PRO A 107 6.87 -11.51 13.84
C PRO A 107 7.42 -10.15 14.25
N ASP A 108 8.72 -10.12 14.58
CA ASP A 108 9.44 -8.90 14.93
C ASP A 108 9.93 -8.16 13.68
N SER A 109 10.18 -6.85 13.81
CA SER A 109 10.61 -6.00 12.70
C SER A 109 12.02 -6.31 12.20
N ASP A 110 12.89 -6.85 13.05
CA ASP A 110 14.31 -7.02 12.74
C ASP A 110 14.52 -8.10 11.66
N HIS A 111 13.56 -9.04 11.56
CA HIS A 111 13.56 -10.09 10.55
C HIS A 111 12.61 -9.80 9.36
N ALA A 112 12.10 -8.57 9.22
CA ALA A 112 11.16 -8.22 8.16
C ALA A 112 11.64 -8.60 6.75
N THR A 113 12.95 -8.46 6.48
CA THR A 113 13.55 -8.77 5.17
C THR A 113 13.27 -10.19 4.68
N GLN A 114 13.06 -11.17 5.58
CA GLN A 114 12.77 -12.56 5.20
C GLN A 114 11.34 -12.77 4.64
N ALA A 115 10.45 -11.78 4.79
CA ALA A 115 9.17 -11.77 4.08
C ALA A 115 9.37 -11.73 2.55
N GLY A 116 10.50 -11.19 2.08
CA GLY A 116 10.79 -11.01 0.65
C GLY A 116 9.95 -9.93 -0.01
N LEU A 117 9.44 -8.98 0.78
CA LEU A 117 8.76 -7.77 0.31
C LEU A 117 9.71 -6.57 0.44
N PRO A 118 9.57 -5.54 -0.41
CA PRO A 118 10.43 -4.36 -0.38
C PRO A 118 10.38 -3.62 0.97
N ILE A 119 11.54 -3.46 1.61
CA ILE A 119 11.64 -2.99 2.99
C ILE A 119 11.25 -1.52 3.13
N GLU A 120 11.40 -0.73 2.08
CA GLU A 120 11.01 0.68 2.04
C GLU A 120 9.49 0.90 2.10
N GLN A 121 8.71 -0.17 1.92
CA GLN A 121 7.24 -0.18 2.06
C GLN A 121 6.79 -0.85 3.36
N PHE A 122 7.72 -1.21 4.24
CA PHE A 122 7.43 -1.83 5.52
C PHE A 122 7.06 -0.79 6.58
N TYR A 123 5.97 -1.06 7.30
CA TYR A 123 5.56 -0.33 8.50
C TYR A 123 5.30 -1.33 9.61
N THR A 124 5.71 -1.02 10.84
CA THR A 124 5.32 -1.86 11.98
C THR A 124 3.80 -1.82 12.17
N HIS A 125 3.22 -2.84 12.78
CA HIS A 125 1.78 -2.85 13.06
C HIS A 125 1.34 -1.62 13.85
N ASP A 126 2.13 -1.17 14.83
CA ASP A 126 1.85 0.04 15.60
C ASP A 126 1.87 1.30 14.73
N ALA A 127 2.80 1.41 13.77
CA ALA A 127 2.84 2.51 12.80
C ALA A 127 1.61 2.51 11.88
N ILE A 128 1.10 1.31 11.51
CA ILE A 128 -0.16 1.18 10.78
C ILE A 128 -1.33 1.72 11.61
N LEU A 129 -1.44 1.33 12.88
CA LEU A 129 -2.50 1.78 13.79
C LEU A 129 -2.46 3.30 14.02
N LYS A 130 -1.28 3.90 14.00
CA LYS A 130 -1.07 5.36 14.07
C LYS A 130 -1.31 6.10 12.74
N GLY A 131 -1.51 5.37 11.64
CA GLY A 131 -1.79 5.94 10.32
C GLY A 131 -0.55 6.44 9.55
N GLU A 132 0.67 6.13 10.00
CA GLU A 132 1.92 6.64 9.42
C GLU A 132 2.10 6.25 7.94
N HIS A 133 1.57 5.09 7.54
CA HIS A 133 1.55 4.60 6.15
C HIS A 133 0.73 5.44 5.17
N THR A 134 -0.12 6.35 5.66
CA THR A 134 -0.91 7.27 4.82
C THR A 134 -0.28 8.65 4.72
N GLN A 135 0.48 9.08 5.73
CA GLN A 135 1.00 10.44 5.85
C GLN A 135 2.11 10.74 4.82
N MET A 136 2.96 9.77 4.49
CA MET A 136 3.97 9.93 3.43
C MET A 136 3.35 10.18 2.05
N ASN A 137 2.14 9.69 1.79
CA ASN A 137 1.45 9.93 0.52
C ASN A 137 0.88 11.35 0.40
N VAL A 138 0.64 12.04 1.52
CA VAL A 138 0.10 13.42 1.55
C VAL A 138 1.18 14.44 1.19
N GLN A 139 2.44 14.22 1.59
CA GLN A 139 3.55 15.12 1.23
C GLN A 139 3.92 15.05 -0.26
N ALA A 140 3.68 13.93 -0.93
CA ALA A 140 3.88 13.78 -2.37
C ALA A 140 2.72 14.36 -3.23
N MET A 141 1.56 14.64 -2.62
CA MET A 141 0.38 15.21 -3.28
C MET A 141 0.08 16.66 -2.87
N ALA A 142 0.92 17.27 -2.04
CA ALA A 142 0.82 18.69 -1.77
C ALA A 142 1.09 19.46 -3.07
N PRO A 143 0.19 20.36 -3.52
CA PRO A 143 0.52 21.27 -4.60
C PRO A 143 1.77 22.06 -4.20
N PRO A 144 2.66 22.41 -5.16
CA PRO A 144 3.81 23.24 -4.85
C PRO A 144 3.34 24.50 -4.12
N PRO A 145 4.09 24.98 -3.11
CA PRO A 145 3.70 26.18 -2.37
C PRO A 145 3.46 27.30 -3.37
N ALA A 146 2.26 27.88 -3.34
CA ALA A 146 1.94 29.05 -4.13
C ALA A 146 3.00 30.12 -3.82
N MET A 147 3.81 30.47 -4.82
CA MET A 147 4.71 31.61 -4.71
C MET A 147 3.86 32.83 -4.42
N ASN A 148 4.00 33.37 -3.20
CA ASN A 148 3.36 34.62 -2.79
C ASN A 148 3.68 35.70 -3.83
N GLY A 149 2.61 36.30 -4.36
CA GLY A 149 2.66 37.26 -5.44
C GLY A 149 3.57 38.44 -5.12
N VAL A 150 4.58 38.64 -5.96
CA VAL A 150 5.24 39.92 -6.11
C VAL A 150 4.25 40.83 -6.85
N GLN A 151 3.56 41.70 -6.11
CA GLN A 151 2.78 42.80 -6.71
C GLN A 151 3.73 43.70 -7.50
N ALA A 152 3.72 43.56 -8.82
CA ALA A 152 4.28 44.57 -9.71
C ALA A 152 3.41 45.83 -9.64
N LYS A 153 3.94 46.85 -8.96
CA LYS A 153 3.33 48.17 -8.81
C LYS A 153 3.56 48.96 -10.11
N PHE A 154 2.53 49.07 -10.95
CA PHE A 154 2.56 49.96 -12.13
C PHE A 154 2.24 51.41 -11.70
N PRO A 155 3.04 52.42 -12.09
CA PRO A 155 2.72 53.81 -11.82
C PRO A 155 1.62 54.33 -12.77
N ALA A 156 0.68 55.09 -12.20
CA ALA A 156 -0.43 55.74 -12.90
C ALA A 156 0.07 56.96 -13.70
N GLY A 157 -0.30 57.03 -14.99
CA GLY A 157 -0.21 58.22 -15.82
C GLY A 157 -1.58 58.90 -16.01
N PRO A 158 -1.63 60.22 -16.27
CA PRO A 158 -2.85 61.01 -16.09
C PRO A 158 -3.78 61.06 -17.32
N MET A 159 -5.02 61.43 -17.00
CA MET A 159 -6.23 61.56 -17.83
C MET A 159 -6.16 62.67 -18.90
N ALA A 160 -6.80 62.44 -20.06
CA ALA A 160 -7.41 63.51 -20.87
C ALA A 160 -8.44 62.97 -21.89
N GLY A 161 -9.60 63.64 -21.98
CA GLY A 161 -10.41 63.72 -23.22
C GLY A 161 -11.78 63.03 -23.21
N GLY A 162 -12.84 63.79 -22.93
CA GLY A 162 -14.25 63.39 -23.11
C GLY A 162 -14.73 63.45 -24.58
N PRO A 163 -15.98 63.87 -24.84
CA PRO A 163 -17.20 63.07 -24.69
C PRO A 163 -18.00 62.98 -26.01
N ALA A 164 -18.92 62.03 -26.17
CA ALA A 164 -20.17 62.26 -26.95
C ALA A 164 -21.19 61.12 -26.88
N SER A 165 -22.41 61.53 -26.54
CA SER A 165 -23.70 61.13 -27.13
C SER A 165 -24.38 59.81 -26.71
N ARG A 166 -25.33 59.99 -25.77
CA ARG A 166 -26.57 59.24 -25.64
C ARG A 166 -27.46 59.38 -26.89
N ARG A 167 -28.03 58.28 -27.35
CA ARG A 167 -29.35 58.10 -27.99
C ARG A 167 -29.68 56.61 -27.76
N GLY A 168 -30.71 56.22 -27.02
CA GLY A 168 -32.12 56.42 -27.31
C GLY A 168 -32.71 55.04 -27.69
N LEU A 169 -33.59 54.53 -26.83
CA LEU A 169 -34.50 53.35 -26.92
C LEU A 169 -35.22 53.22 -28.30
N PRO A 170 -35.95 52.11 -28.65
CA PRO A 170 -36.71 51.22 -27.75
C PRO A 170 -36.85 49.70 -28.11
N ASN A 171 -37.57 49.02 -27.22
CA ASN A 171 -38.15 47.66 -27.29
C ASN A 171 -38.94 47.32 -28.57
N LEU A 172 -38.90 46.03 -28.93
CA LEU A 172 -39.89 45.17 -29.64
C LEU A 172 -39.27 43.75 -29.57
N ARG A 173 -39.86 42.67 -29.07
CA ARG A 173 -41.25 42.20 -28.91
C ARG A 173 -41.34 41.28 -27.69
#